data_AF-A0A856M8C0-F1
#
_entry.id   AF-A0A856M8C0-F1
#
_cell.length_a   1.000
_cell.length_b   1.000
_cell.length_c   1.000
_cell.angle_alpha   90.00
_cell.angle_beta   90.00
_cell.angle_gamma   90.00
#
_symmetry.space_group_name_H-M   'P 1'
#
loop_
_entity.id
_entity.type
_entity.pdbx_description
1 polymer ?
#
loop_
_entity_poly.entity_id
_entity_poly.type
_entity_poly.pdbx_seq_one_letter_code
_entity_poly.pdbx_strand_id
1 'polypeptide(L)'
;MAPQGFHTRQKQNFRIQTGKSLTFTLSFPARLTALLVVSGGFIIPVSEVNAGAIDTKGIASTVTAQAPSVQDPSVQTPPLQAPTAASVIYVNPQTGTDSTSASNSEAAPYKTITYALNQAQPGTVIQLAPGTYNQENGETFPLLIKQGVTLRGDESTKGQGVLITGSGVYISPTFARQNMTIRADKDSTITGVTVTNPQQRGTGIWVESTNPIITNSTFTNSVRDGVFVTGQGNPKIENNVFVQNKGNGISVAKSATGEIRNNLFQDTGFGLAIGGTSTPLVEGNQIIGNQDGLFISESAKPVLRKNVIQKNKRDGIIVIMNASPDLGTAESPGGNLIRSNTAHDVNNSKGKNTIVAVGNDIDPKRILGQVEFVAAKVEPSAGGAVAFKDLPANYWAKSYIEALASKNIIAGFPDGTFKPDEPVTRAQFAAIVTKAFAPTAKRQVTNFSDVASNFWGFQVIQSAYQGGFVSGYPDRTFKPQQQIPRVQVLVSLASGMNLSVNNQNVLSIYNDASQIPNYATNSVAAATAQQLVINYPTVKELNPNRQATRAEVAAFVYQALVNKGSAKAIPSPYLVRTP
;
A
#
# COMPACT_ATOMS: atom_id res chain seq x y z
N MET A 1 26.31 6.87 23.16
CA MET A 1 24.96 7.12 23.72
C MET A 1 23.99 6.10 23.11
N ALA A 2 23.38 5.24 23.93
CA ALA A 2 22.48 4.17 23.48
C ALA A 2 21.05 4.71 23.21
N PRO A 3 20.31 4.20 22.21
CA PRO A 3 18.93 4.61 21.97
C PRO A 3 18.01 3.99 23.02
N GLN A 4 17.26 4.84 23.75
CA GLN A 4 16.27 4.40 24.73
C GLN A 4 14.95 4.04 24.02
N GLY A 5 14.70 2.75 23.86
CA GLY A 5 13.44 2.17 23.42
C GLY A 5 13.43 0.68 23.75
N PHE A 6 12.40 0.23 24.48
CA PHE A 6 12.15 -1.13 25.00
C PHE A 6 13.19 -1.69 25.99
N HIS A 7 12.80 -1.82 27.25
CA HIS A 7 13.55 -2.60 28.25
C HIS A 7 13.46 -4.09 27.95
N THR A 8 14.58 -4.73 27.63
CA THR A 8 14.72 -6.18 27.47
C THR A 8 14.94 -6.85 28.83
N ARG A 9 14.03 -7.73 29.29
CA ARG A 9 14.34 -8.73 30.33
C ARG A 9 14.93 -9.98 29.69
N GLN A 10 16.11 -10.41 30.15
CA GLN A 10 16.74 -11.69 29.79
C GLN A 10 15.84 -12.86 30.23
N LYS A 11 15.63 -13.84 29.34
CA LYS A 11 15.00 -15.13 29.66
C LYS A 11 16.04 -16.07 30.27
N GLN A 12 15.72 -16.64 31.43
CA GLN A 12 16.40 -17.82 31.95
C GLN A 12 15.95 -19.06 31.14
N ASN A 13 16.92 -19.92 30.82
CA ASN A 13 16.75 -21.11 30.01
C ASN A 13 16.04 -22.23 30.80
N PHE A 14 14.99 -22.83 30.22
CA PHE A 14 14.53 -24.16 30.60
C PHE A 14 14.63 -25.10 29.38
N ARG A 15 15.32 -26.21 29.59
CA ARG A 15 15.51 -27.32 28.65
C ARG A 15 14.30 -28.26 28.79
N ILE A 16 13.69 -28.70 27.68
CA ILE A 16 12.64 -29.72 27.72
C ILE A 16 13.07 -30.92 26.86
N GLN A 17 13.07 -32.09 27.49
CA GLN A 17 13.27 -33.41 26.89
C GLN A 17 11.99 -33.92 26.20
N THR A 18 12.20 -34.78 25.22
CA THR A 18 11.22 -35.46 24.35
C THR A 18 10.30 -36.46 25.07
N GLY A 19 9.03 -36.53 24.66
CA GLY A 19 8.10 -37.64 25.00
C GLY A 19 6.74 -37.50 24.29
N LYS A 20 6.22 -38.62 23.75
CA LYS A 20 4.98 -38.73 22.96
C LYS A 20 3.72 -38.83 23.85
N SER A 21 2.61 -38.27 23.35
CA SER A 21 1.22 -38.30 23.88
C SER A 21 0.88 -37.33 25.02
N LEU A 22 -0.09 -36.44 24.78
CA LEU A 22 -0.69 -35.55 25.77
C LEU A 22 -2.21 -35.56 25.61
N THR A 23 -2.89 -36.24 26.53
CA THR A 23 -4.29 -36.00 26.89
C THR A 23 -4.35 -34.81 27.86
N PHE A 24 -5.27 -33.87 27.66
CA PHE A 24 -5.52 -32.77 28.61
C PHE A 24 -6.95 -32.85 29.16
N THR A 25 -7.06 -32.84 30.48
CA THR A 25 -8.33 -32.62 31.21
C THR A 25 -8.34 -31.16 31.67
N LEU A 26 -9.36 -30.39 31.28
CA LEU A 26 -9.55 -28.99 31.68
C LEU A 26 -10.76 -28.89 32.60
N SER A 27 -10.55 -28.42 33.83
CA SER A 27 -11.62 -28.06 34.78
C SER A 27 -11.82 -26.55 34.78
N PHE A 28 -13.05 -26.08 34.57
CA PHE A 28 -13.40 -24.65 34.62
C PHE A 28 -14.31 -24.34 35.82
N PRO A 29 -14.07 -23.24 36.56
CA PRO A 29 -15.06 -22.70 37.50
C PRO A 29 -16.22 -22.05 36.72
N ALA A 30 -17.44 -22.21 37.24
CA ALA A 30 -18.68 -21.87 36.56
C ALA A 30 -18.77 -20.37 36.16
N ARG A 31 -19.27 -20.15 34.93
CA ARG A 31 -19.57 -18.87 34.25
C ARG A 31 -18.45 -18.28 33.39
N LEU A 32 -18.12 -18.98 32.30
CA LEU A 32 -17.68 -18.36 31.05
C LEU A 32 -18.09 -19.26 29.86
N THR A 33 -18.79 -18.67 28.89
CA THR A 33 -19.08 -19.30 27.60
C THR A 33 -17.81 -19.27 26.76
N ALA A 34 -17.21 -20.42 26.51
CA ALA A 34 -16.03 -20.55 25.66
C ALA A 34 -16.43 -21.03 24.26
N LEU A 35 -16.09 -20.24 23.24
CA LEU A 35 -16.17 -20.62 21.83
C LEU A 35 -14.89 -21.37 21.45
N LEU A 36 -15.00 -22.68 21.20
CA LEU A 36 -13.90 -23.51 20.71
C LEU A 36 -13.94 -23.51 19.17
N VAL A 37 -12.99 -22.85 18.52
CA VAL A 37 -12.83 -22.87 17.06
C VAL A 37 -11.76 -23.90 16.71
N VAL A 38 -12.16 -25.02 16.13
CA VAL A 38 -11.26 -26.01 15.52
C VAL A 38 -11.28 -25.80 14.00
N SER A 39 -10.10 -25.69 13.41
CA SER A 39 -9.89 -25.41 11.99
C SER A 39 -10.37 -26.56 11.09
N GLY A 40 -11.43 -26.33 10.34
CA GLY A 40 -11.93 -27.19 9.26
C GLY A 40 -13.22 -26.59 8.70
N GLY A 41 -13.31 -26.44 7.38
CA GLY A 41 -14.29 -25.58 6.69
C GLY A 41 -15.77 -25.92 6.89
N PHE A 42 -16.58 -24.89 6.56
CA PHE A 42 -18.05 -24.78 6.52
C PHE A 42 -18.76 -24.31 7.81
N ILE A 43 -19.32 -23.10 7.72
CA ILE A 43 -20.26 -22.50 8.67
C ILE A 43 -21.67 -22.87 8.20
N ILE A 44 -22.42 -23.60 9.03
CA ILE A 44 -23.88 -23.72 8.94
C ILE A 44 -24.45 -23.01 10.17
N PRO A 45 -25.43 -22.08 10.02
CA PRO A 45 -26.09 -21.49 11.18
C PRO A 45 -26.93 -22.56 11.88
N VAL A 46 -26.66 -22.83 13.16
CA VAL A 46 -27.51 -23.70 13.98
C VAL A 46 -28.74 -22.89 14.39
N SER A 47 -29.86 -23.14 13.71
CA SER A 47 -31.20 -22.89 14.25
C SER A 47 -31.59 -24.11 15.08
N GLU A 48 -32.34 -23.91 16.16
CA GLU A 48 -32.82 -24.94 17.08
C GLU A 48 -33.41 -26.15 16.35
N VAL A 49 -32.90 -27.35 16.64
CA VAL A 49 -33.50 -28.61 16.15
C VAL A 49 -34.29 -29.22 17.30
N ASN A 50 -35.61 -29.12 17.22
CA ASN A 50 -36.53 -30.02 17.90
C ASN A 50 -36.74 -31.26 17.01
N ALA A 51 -36.82 -32.43 17.64
CA ALA A 51 -36.86 -33.74 17.00
C ALA A 51 -38.12 -33.99 16.16
N GLY A 52 -37.97 -34.68 15.01
CA GLY A 52 -39.12 -35.27 14.29
C GLY A 52 -38.82 -35.74 12.86
N ALA A 53 -38.63 -37.06 12.73
CA ALA A 53 -38.87 -37.95 11.59
C ALA A 53 -38.22 -37.72 10.19
N ILE A 54 -37.86 -38.87 9.62
CA ILE A 54 -37.14 -39.17 8.38
C ILE A 54 -38.08 -39.09 7.16
N ASP A 55 -37.62 -38.55 6.02
CA ASP A 55 -37.75 -39.23 4.72
C ASP A 55 -36.77 -38.68 3.65
N THR A 56 -36.48 -39.56 2.69
CA THR A 56 -35.41 -39.58 1.71
C THR A 56 -35.82 -39.04 0.34
N LYS A 57 -34.86 -38.43 -0.39
CA LYS A 57 -34.58 -38.51 -1.85
C LYS A 57 -34.24 -37.15 -2.49
N GLY A 58 -33.27 -37.19 -3.40
CA GLY A 58 -33.34 -36.42 -4.65
C GLY A 58 -32.24 -35.40 -4.86
N ILE A 59 -31.26 -35.77 -5.67
CA ILE A 59 -30.18 -34.94 -6.21
C ILE A 59 -30.74 -34.11 -7.38
N ALA A 60 -30.52 -32.79 -7.39
CA ALA A 60 -30.39 -31.99 -8.61
C ALA A 60 -29.82 -30.60 -8.30
N SER A 61 -28.66 -30.29 -8.87
CA SER A 61 -28.02 -28.97 -8.84
C SER A 61 -28.47 -28.15 -10.04
N THR A 62 -29.29 -27.12 -9.83
CA THR A 62 -29.42 -25.96 -10.73
C THR A 62 -29.96 -24.78 -9.92
N VAL A 63 -29.16 -23.74 -9.72
CA VAL A 63 -29.63 -22.45 -9.20
C VAL A 63 -29.34 -21.39 -10.25
N THR A 64 -30.37 -21.08 -11.02
CA THR A 64 -30.50 -19.87 -11.83
C THR A 64 -30.78 -18.69 -10.89
N ALA A 65 -29.99 -17.63 -11.01
CA ALA A 65 -30.24 -16.38 -10.30
C ALA A 65 -31.47 -15.68 -10.89
N GLN A 66 -32.56 -15.60 -10.12
CA GLN A 66 -33.67 -14.68 -10.36
C GLN A 66 -33.52 -13.47 -9.42
N ALA A 67 -33.50 -12.28 -10.00
CA ALA A 67 -33.58 -11.02 -9.27
C ALA A 67 -34.98 -10.89 -8.64
N PRO A 68 -35.13 -10.56 -7.34
CA PRO A 68 -36.43 -10.29 -6.77
C PRO A 68 -36.81 -8.83 -6.99
N SER A 69 -37.77 -8.61 -7.88
CA SER A 69 -38.72 -7.51 -7.78
C SER A 69 -40.02 -8.07 -7.20
N VAL A 70 -40.44 -7.62 -6.02
CA VAL A 70 -41.82 -7.30 -5.59
C VAL A 70 -41.76 -6.90 -4.10
N GLN A 71 -42.37 -5.76 -3.79
CA GLN A 71 -42.54 -5.17 -2.46
C GLN A 71 -43.63 -5.93 -1.67
N ASP A 72 -43.33 -6.30 -0.42
CA ASP A 72 -44.33 -6.67 0.59
C ASP A 72 -44.73 -5.40 1.38
N PRO A 73 -46.02 -5.01 1.46
CA PRO A 73 -46.45 -3.80 2.17
C PRO A 73 -46.50 -3.91 3.70
N SER A 74 -46.05 -4.99 4.35
CA SER A 74 -46.33 -5.19 5.79
C SER A 74 -45.11 -5.17 6.74
N VAL A 75 -43.91 -4.81 6.27
CA VAL A 75 -42.74 -4.61 7.14
C VAL A 75 -42.47 -3.12 7.31
N GLN A 76 -42.97 -2.53 8.40
CA GLN A 76 -42.54 -1.20 8.83
C GLN A 76 -41.07 -1.28 9.27
N THR A 77 -40.18 -0.91 8.36
CA THR A 77 -38.81 -0.53 8.69
C THR A 77 -38.90 0.72 9.59
N PRO A 78 -38.20 0.75 10.74
CA PRO A 78 -38.01 2.01 11.46
C PRO A 78 -37.43 3.01 10.45
N PRO A 79 -37.96 4.25 10.34
CA PRO A 79 -37.38 5.22 9.42
C PRO A 79 -35.89 5.36 9.77
N LEU A 80 -35.03 5.25 8.75
CA LEU A 80 -33.67 5.74 8.87
C LEU A 80 -33.80 7.19 9.34
N GLN A 81 -33.41 7.45 10.59
CA GLN A 81 -33.26 8.80 11.09
C GLN A 81 -32.30 9.51 10.13
N ALA A 82 -32.78 10.59 9.52
CA ALA A 82 -31.92 11.55 8.85
C ALA A 82 -30.75 11.88 9.81
N PRO A 83 -29.51 12.04 9.32
CA PRO A 83 -28.38 12.39 10.19
C PRO A 83 -28.79 13.60 11.02
N THR A 84 -28.88 13.40 12.34
CA THR A 84 -29.08 14.47 13.29
C THR A 84 -28.01 15.51 13.01
N ALA A 85 -28.41 16.75 12.74
CA ALA A 85 -27.47 17.84 12.52
C ALA A 85 -26.47 17.85 13.70
N ALA A 86 -25.18 17.67 13.39
CA ALA A 86 -24.15 17.57 14.41
C ALA A 86 -24.21 18.81 15.32
N SER A 87 -24.42 18.61 16.62
CA SER A 87 -24.42 19.72 17.57
C SER A 87 -23.02 20.31 17.65
N VAL A 88 -22.89 21.61 17.36
CA VAL A 88 -21.59 22.30 17.39
C VAL A 88 -21.44 23.01 18.73
N ILE A 89 -20.29 22.79 19.38
CA ILE A 89 -19.84 23.53 20.57
C ILE A 89 -18.64 24.38 20.18
N TYR A 90 -18.73 25.69 20.32
CA TYR A 90 -17.65 26.64 20.04
C TYR A 90 -16.79 26.87 21.29
N VAL A 91 -15.47 26.88 21.11
CA VAL A 91 -14.49 27.10 22.19
C VAL A 91 -13.46 28.14 21.78
N ASN A 92 -13.27 29.16 22.60
CA ASN A 92 -12.26 30.21 22.41
C ASN A 92 -11.53 30.48 23.74
N PRO A 93 -10.22 30.22 23.84
CA PRO A 93 -9.49 30.29 25.09
C PRO A 93 -9.27 31.73 25.60
N GLN A 94 -9.42 32.74 24.73
CA GLN A 94 -9.26 34.15 25.08
C GLN A 94 -10.57 34.82 25.46
N THR A 95 -11.64 34.60 24.69
CA THR A 95 -12.92 35.32 24.85
C THR A 95 -14.03 34.47 25.46
N GLY A 96 -13.86 33.15 25.52
CA GLY A 96 -14.87 32.24 26.01
C GLY A 96 -15.06 32.29 27.52
N THR A 97 -16.20 31.78 27.98
CA THR A 97 -16.51 31.63 29.42
C THR A 97 -17.15 30.27 29.69
N ASP A 98 -16.64 29.54 30.67
CA ASP A 98 -17.20 28.26 31.10
C ASP A 98 -18.31 28.50 32.13
N SER A 99 -19.56 28.25 31.77
CA SER A 99 -20.71 28.40 32.67
C SER A 99 -21.83 27.42 32.32
N THR A 100 -22.52 26.91 33.33
CA THR A 100 -23.69 26.02 33.18
C THR A 100 -24.94 26.74 32.70
N SER A 101 -24.97 28.08 32.79
CA SER A 101 -26.07 28.92 32.31
C SER A 101 -25.83 29.54 30.92
N ALA A 102 -24.66 29.32 30.31
CA ALA A 102 -24.31 29.91 29.03
C ALA A 102 -24.90 29.11 27.85
N SER A 103 -25.62 29.79 26.96
CA SER A 103 -25.93 29.24 25.63
C SER A 103 -24.66 29.24 24.79
N ASN A 104 -24.22 28.08 24.31
CA ASN A 104 -23.04 28.00 23.46
C ASN A 104 -23.37 28.42 22.01
N SER A 105 -22.68 29.45 21.53
CA SER A 105 -22.72 29.89 20.14
C SER A 105 -21.36 30.45 19.74
N GLU A 106 -21.15 30.72 18.46
CA GLU A 106 -19.90 31.33 17.98
C GLU A 106 -19.62 32.69 18.63
N ALA A 107 -20.66 33.49 18.93
CA ALA A 107 -20.55 34.78 19.60
C ALA A 107 -20.36 34.68 21.12
N ALA A 108 -20.73 33.54 21.72
CA ALA A 108 -20.59 33.27 23.15
C ALA A 108 -20.01 31.86 23.37
N PRO A 109 -18.73 31.65 23.03
CA PRO A 109 -18.10 30.33 23.12
C PRO A 109 -17.76 29.95 24.56
N TYR A 110 -17.56 28.65 24.80
CA TYR A 110 -16.91 28.19 26.02
C TYR A 110 -15.43 28.56 26.01
N LYS A 111 -14.81 28.62 27.20
CA LYS A 111 -13.39 28.97 27.33
C LYS A 111 -12.51 27.75 27.07
N THR A 112 -12.83 26.62 27.67
CA THR A 112 -11.95 25.44 27.66
C THR A 112 -12.52 24.27 26.87
N ILE A 113 -11.62 23.50 26.27
CA ILE A 113 -11.90 22.19 25.68
C ILE A 113 -12.37 21.24 26.78
N THR A 114 -11.75 21.32 27.97
CA THR A 114 -12.13 20.56 29.16
C THR A 114 -13.63 20.69 29.47
N TYR A 115 -14.14 21.92 29.53
CA TYR A 115 -15.55 22.16 29.79
C TYR A 115 -16.43 21.70 28.62
N ALA A 116 -16.04 22.01 27.38
CA ALA A 116 -16.76 21.57 26.18
C ALA A 116 -16.91 20.04 26.11
N LEU A 117 -15.85 19.30 26.43
CA LEU A 117 -15.88 17.84 26.48
C LEU A 117 -16.86 17.32 27.52
N ASN A 118 -17.03 17.98 28.66
CA ASN A 118 -18.02 17.59 29.68
C ASN A 118 -19.46 17.70 29.16
N GLN A 119 -19.74 18.69 28.32
CA GLN A 119 -21.05 18.90 27.71
C GLN A 119 -21.30 18.02 26.47
N ALA A 120 -20.23 17.62 25.78
CA ALA A 120 -20.31 16.90 24.52
C ALA A 120 -20.92 15.49 24.66
N GLN A 121 -21.79 15.16 23.70
CA GLN A 121 -22.36 13.84 23.44
C GLN A 121 -21.80 13.25 22.14
N PRO A 122 -21.91 11.93 21.89
CA PRO A 122 -21.52 11.35 20.60
C PRO A 122 -22.18 12.09 19.42
N GLY A 123 -21.40 12.42 18.39
CA GLY A 123 -21.83 13.25 17.26
C GLY A 123 -21.60 14.75 17.42
N THR A 124 -21.13 15.21 18.59
CA THR A 124 -20.79 16.63 18.81
C THR A 124 -19.51 17.02 18.06
N VAL A 125 -19.52 18.21 17.45
CA VAL A 125 -18.32 18.88 16.94
C VAL A 125 -17.92 19.99 17.89
N ILE A 126 -16.75 19.87 18.51
CA ILE A 126 -16.12 20.94 19.30
C ILE A 126 -15.26 21.77 18.33
N GLN A 127 -15.75 22.94 17.95
CA GLN A 127 -15.07 23.91 17.09
C GLN A 127 -14.15 24.81 17.91
N LEU A 128 -12.85 24.77 17.62
CA LEU A 128 -11.83 25.58 18.25
C LEU A 128 -11.59 26.85 17.43
N ALA A 129 -11.54 27.99 18.12
CA ALA A 129 -11.00 29.23 17.59
C ALA A 129 -9.46 29.23 17.66
N PRO A 130 -8.77 30.08 16.86
CA PRO A 130 -7.33 30.27 17.01
C PRO A 130 -6.95 30.70 18.44
N GLY A 131 -6.00 30.01 19.04
CA GLY A 131 -5.51 30.28 20.38
C GLY A 131 -4.60 29.20 20.92
N THR A 132 -4.12 29.46 22.15
CA THR A 132 -3.35 28.47 22.92
C THR A 132 -4.24 27.87 23.99
N TYR A 133 -4.40 26.55 23.96
CA TYR A 133 -5.14 25.76 24.93
C TYR A 133 -4.13 25.05 25.82
N ASN A 134 -3.95 25.56 27.03
CA ASN A 134 -2.96 25.10 28.00
C ASN A 134 -3.52 25.19 29.43
N GLN A 135 -2.74 24.73 30.41
CA GLN A 135 -3.16 24.74 31.82
C GLN A 135 -3.35 26.17 32.37
N GLU A 136 -2.57 27.15 31.89
CA GLU A 136 -2.69 28.57 32.28
C GLU A 136 -4.03 29.16 31.83
N ASN A 137 -4.56 28.69 30.70
CA ASN A 137 -5.87 29.07 30.15
C ASN A 137 -7.02 28.20 30.69
N GLY A 138 -6.77 27.33 31.67
CA GLY A 138 -7.78 26.57 32.40
C GLY A 138 -7.98 25.12 31.94
N GLU A 139 -7.20 24.63 30.97
CA GLU A 139 -7.31 23.22 30.56
C GLU A 139 -6.83 22.26 31.64
N THR A 140 -7.54 21.12 31.78
CA THR A 140 -7.13 20.01 32.62
C THR A 140 -6.70 18.82 31.75
N PHE A 141 -5.41 18.50 31.78
CA PHE A 141 -4.84 17.40 30.99
C PHE A 141 -4.80 16.07 31.76
N PRO A 142 -4.90 14.91 31.07
CA PRO A 142 -5.05 14.78 29.62
C PRO A 142 -6.47 15.13 29.16
N LEU A 143 -6.60 15.75 27.99
CA LEU A 143 -7.91 15.97 27.37
C LEU A 143 -8.45 14.62 26.86
N LEU A 144 -9.64 14.23 27.32
CA LEU A 144 -10.26 12.95 26.98
C LEU A 144 -11.31 13.16 25.87
N ILE A 145 -10.93 12.93 24.62
CA ILE A 145 -11.87 13.06 23.50
C ILE A 145 -12.81 11.86 23.54
N LYS A 146 -14.05 12.11 23.94
CA LYS A 146 -15.08 11.09 24.16
C LYS A 146 -15.46 10.37 22.87
N GLN A 147 -16.11 9.21 23.03
CA GLN A 147 -16.59 8.41 21.91
C GLN A 147 -17.45 9.24 20.94
N GLY A 148 -17.15 9.17 19.65
CA GLY A 148 -17.93 9.84 18.60
C GLY A 148 -17.85 11.37 18.59
N VAL A 149 -17.00 11.99 19.42
CA VAL A 149 -16.82 13.45 19.46
C VAL A 149 -15.73 13.87 18.47
N THR A 150 -15.98 14.95 17.75
CA THR A 150 -15.01 15.59 16.86
C THR A 150 -14.40 16.82 17.52
N LEU A 151 -13.09 16.87 17.68
CA LEU A 151 -12.33 18.07 18.02
C LEU A 151 -11.78 18.68 16.74
N ARG A 152 -12.24 19.88 16.37
CA ARG A 152 -11.92 20.52 15.09
C ARG A 152 -11.37 21.93 15.28
N GLY A 153 -10.17 22.19 14.78
CA GLY A 153 -9.64 23.54 14.59
C GLY A 153 -9.74 23.98 13.14
N ASP A 154 -8.61 24.38 12.55
CA ASP A 154 -8.51 24.80 11.14
C ASP A 154 -7.78 23.73 10.31
N GLU A 155 -8.55 22.98 9.54
CA GLU A 155 -8.03 21.88 8.70
C GLU A 155 -7.20 22.38 7.52
N SER A 156 -7.52 23.57 7.01
CA SER A 156 -6.89 24.14 5.81
C SER A 156 -5.42 24.50 6.07
N THR A 157 -5.12 24.91 7.30
CA THR A 157 -3.78 25.27 7.75
C THR A 157 -3.11 24.17 8.57
N LYS A 158 -3.74 23.00 8.68
CA LYS A 158 -3.31 21.89 9.55
C LYS A 158 -3.15 22.31 11.02
N GLY A 159 -4.03 23.19 11.47
CA GLY A 159 -4.09 23.72 12.83
C GLY A 159 -3.06 24.78 13.16
N GLN A 160 -2.48 25.46 12.17
CA GLN A 160 -1.67 26.65 12.47
C GLN A 160 -2.55 27.69 13.17
N GLY A 161 -2.13 28.10 14.37
CA GLY A 161 -2.90 29.02 15.22
C GLY A 161 -3.83 28.35 16.23
N VAL A 162 -4.05 27.02 16.17
CA VAL A 162 -4.83 26.27 17.19
C VAL A 162 -3.88 25.35 17.96
N LEU A 163 -3.18 25.90 18.96
CA LEU A 163 -2.15 25.19 19.72
C LEU A 163 -2.73 24.55 20.98
N ILE A 164 -2.61 23.24 21.12
CA ILE A 164 -2.91 22.49 22.35
C ILE A 164 -1.59 22.05 22.97
N THR A 165 -1.26 22.60 24.14
CA THR A 165 0.00 22.33 24.84
C THR A 165 -0.24 21.99 26.29
N GLY A 166 0.26 20.83 26.71
CA GLY A 166 0.08 20.37 28.08
C GLY A 166 0.34 18.89 28.22
N SER A 167 0.20 18.40 29.45
CA SER A 167 0.45 17.00 29.77
C SER A 167 -0.30 16.60 31.02
N GLY A 168 -0.85 15.40 31.01
CA GLY A 168 -1.43 14.76 32.19
C GLY A 168 -1.04 13.29 32.28
N VAL A 169 -1.19 12.73 33.48
CA VAL A 169 -0.83 11.35 33.77
C VAL A 169 -1.95 10.42 33.32
N TYR A 170 -1.60 9.34 32.62
CA TYR A 170 -2.51 8.25 32.28
C TYR A 170 -1.86 6.90 32.61
N ILE A 171 -2.63 6.03 33.25
CA ILE A 171 -2.19 4.65 33.52
C ILE A 171 -2.73 3.77 32.41
N SER A 172 -1.88 3.46 31.44
CA SER A 172 -2.26 2.61 30.31
C SER A 172 -2.47 1.15 30.74
N PRO A 173 -3.61 0.54 30.39
CA PRO A 173 -3.87 -0.87 30.67
C PRO A 173 -2.99 -1.82 29.88
N THR A 174 -2.53 -1.43 28.67
CA THR A 174 -1.70 -2.30 27.82
C THR A 174 -0.21 -1.97 27.89
N PHE A 175 0.13 -0.86 28.52
CA PHE A 175 1.50 -0.37 28.63
C PHE A 175 1.87 -0.13 30.10
N ALA A 176 2.14 1.12 30.48
CA ALA A 176 2.45 1.53 31.84
C ALA A 176 2.08 3.01 31.97
N ARG A 177 2.19 3.58 33.18
CA ARG A 177 2.01 5.01 33.43
C ARG A 177 2.78 5.88 32.41
N GLN A 178 2.05 6.73 31.68
CA GLN A 178 2.57 7.67 30.69
C GLN A 178 2.06 9.09 30.95
N ASN A 179 2.71 10.04 30.28
CA ASN A 179 2.34 11.44 30.21
C ASN A 179 1.81 11.76 28.79
N MET A 180 0.61 12.32 28.68
CA MET A 180 0.01 12.65 27.39
C MET A 180 -0.82 13.93 27.41
N THR A 181 -0.92 14.59 26.26
CA THR A 181 -1.77 15.78 26.08
C THR A 181 -3.22 15.36 25.84
N ILE A 182 -3.44 14.41 24.92
CA ILE A 182 -4.78 13.98 24.52
C ILE A 182 -4.87 12.45 24.60
N ARG A 183 -6.00 11.93 25.07
CA ARG A 183 -6.41 10.53 24.88
C ARG A 183 -7.62 10.51 23.96
N ALA A 184 -7.51 9.78 22.85
CA ALA A 184 -8.57 9.68 21.84
C ALA A 184 -9.37 8.39 21.99
N ASP A 185 -10.68 8.49 22.21
CA ASP A 185 -11.56 7.35 22.40
C ASP A 185 -12.19 6.86 21.08
N LYS A 186 -13.01 5.80 21.16
CA LYS A 186 -13.62 5.11 20.02
C LYS A 186 -14.39 6.07 19.11
N ASP A 187 -14.25 5.92 17.79
CA ASP A 187 -14.97 6.71 16.79
C ASP A 187 -14.81 8.25 16.92
N SER A 188 -13.84 8.73 17.70
CA SER A 188 -13.55 10.16 17.84
C SER A 188 -12.76 10.69 16.63
N THR A 189 -12.87 11.99 16.37
CA THR A 189 -12.10 12.66 15.32
C THR A 189 -11.30 13.82 15.91
N ILE A 190 -10.04 13.95 15.52
CA ILE A 190 -9.19 15.09 15.86
C ILE A 190 -8.66 15.65 14.55
N THR A 191 -9.00 16.90 14.23
CA THR A 191 -8.62 17.54 12.97
C THR A 191 -8.32 19.02 13.10
N GLY A 192 -7.39 19.53 12.30
CA GLY A 192 -7.09 20.96 12.25
C GLY A 192 -6.46 21.53 13.52
N VAL A 193 -5.67 20.75 14.26
CA VAL A 193 -5.04 21.21 15.51
C VAL A 193 -3.52 21.07 15.48
N THR A 194 -2.82 21.92 16.22
CA THR A 194 -1.40 21.74 16.54
C THR A 194 -1.26 21.20 17.97
N VAL A 195 -0.59 20.06 18.17
CA VAL A 195 -0.42 19.43 19.49
C VAL A 195 1.06 19.33 19.85
N THR A 196 1.38 19.70 21.09
CA THR A 196 2.72 19.58 21.65
C THR A 196 2.71 19.08 23.09
N ASN A 197 3.67 18.22 23.44
CA ASN A 197 3.90 17.79 24.81
C ASN A 197 5.37 17.95 25.23
N PRO A 198 5.73 19.09 25.85
CA PRO A 198 7.11 19.39 26.21
C PRO A 198 7.58 18.67 27.48
N GLN A 199 6.71 17.90 28.17
CA GLN A 199 7.08 17.20 29.40
C GLN A 199 7.95 15.97 29.13
N GLN A 200 8.74 15.58 30.11
CA GLN A 200 9.53 14.34 30.02
C GLN A 200 8.62 13.13 29.75
N ARG A 201 8.98 12.34 28.73
CA ARG A 201 8.19 11.22 28.19
C ARG A 201 6.78 11.62 27.70
N GLY A 202 6.57 12.92 27.44
CA GLY A 202 5.32 13.49 27.00
C GLY A 202 4.95 13.10 25.57
N THR A 203 3.74 12.57 25.41
CA THR A 203 3.14 12.19 24.12
C THR A 203 2.05 13.19 23.75
N GLY A 204 1.93 13.56 22.47
CA GLY A 204 0.82 14.40 22.00
C GLY A 204 -0.52 13.68 22.15
N ILE A 205 -0.80 12.70 21.28
CA ILE A 205 -2.03 11.88 21.35
C ILE A 205 -1.71 10.44 21.73
N TRP A 206 -2.50 9.89 22.65
CA TRP A 206 -2.50 8.47 23.00
C TRP A 206 -3.76 7.77 22.49
N VAL A 207 -3.57 6.64 21.81
CA VAL A 207 -4.62 5.76 21.30
C VAL A 207 -4.51 4.41 22.01
N GLU A 208 -5.49 4.10 22.86
CA GLU A 208 -5.50 2.91 23.72
C GLU A 208 -6.61 1.94 23.29
N SER A 209 -6.30 0.98 22.42
CA SER A 209 -7.28 -0.01 21.93
C SER A 209 -8.55 0.61 21.31
N THR A 210 -8.41 1.78 20.70
CA THR A 210 -9.49 2.55 20.05
C THR A 210 -9.18 2.86 18.58
N ASN A 211 -10.14 3.40 17.85
CA ASN A 211 -10.14 3.62 16.39
C ASN A 211 -10.38 5.09 15.97
N PRO A 212 -9.71 6.10 16.55
CA PRO A 212 -9.96 7.49 16.19
C PRO A 212 -9.50 7.83 14.76
N ILE A 213 -10.07 8.88 14.20
CA ILE A 213 -9.57 9.55 12.99
C ILE A 213 -8.73 10.75 13.44
N ILE A 214 -7.48 10.80 13.01
CA ILE A 214 -6.55 11.90 13.28
C ILE A 214 -6.10 12.44 11.93
N THR A 215 -6.56 13.62 11.55
CA THR A 215 -6.32 14.15 10.21
C THR A 215 -5.98 15.63 10.19
N ASN A 216 -5.34 16.10 9.12
CA ASN A 216 -5.07 17.52 8.86
C ASN A 216 -4.56 18.28 10.10
N SER A 217 -3.64 17.70 10.86
CA SER A 217 -3.15 18.27 12.12
C SER A 217 -1.62 18.32 12.14
N THR A 218 -1.05 19.11 13.05
CA THR A 218 0.39 19.27 13.24
C THR A 218 0.81 18.76 14.62
N PHE A 219 1.81 17.87 14.68
CA PHE A 219 2.37 17.31 15.90
C PHE A 219 3.82 17.73 16.01
N THR A 220 4.12 18.60 16.97
CA THR A 220 5.43 19.25 17.03
C THR A 220 6.00 19.36 18.42
N ASN A 221 7.33 19.36 18.51
CA ASN A 221 8.08 19.63 19.75
C ASN A 221 7.67 18.76 20.94
N SER A 222 7.10 17.57 20.70
CA SER A 222 6.83 16.62 21.78
C SER A 222 8.13 15.92 22.17
N VAL A 223 8.38 15.76 23.47
CA VAL A 223 9.62 15.14 23.96
C VAL A 223 9.70 13.67 23.58
N ARG A 224 8.55 12.98 23.51
CA ARG A 224 8.50 11.55 23.21
C ARG A 224 7.87 11.25 21.87
N ASP A 225 6.55 11.23 21.74
CA ASP A 225 5.88 10.82 20.51
C ASP A 225 4.83 11.87 20.12
N GLY A 226 4.66 12.14 18.83
CA GLY A 226 3.52 12.92 18.35
C GLY A 226 2.21 12.16 18.58
N VAL A 227 2.12 10.92 18.09
CA VAL A 227 1.04 9.98 18.40
C VAL A 227 1.61 8.63 18.85
N PHE A 228 1.00 8.02 19.87
CA PHE A 228 1.32 6.67 20.34
C PHE A 228 0.08 5.78 20.27
N VAL A 229 0.19 4.64 19.56
CA VAL A 229 -0.88 3.64 19.39
C VAL A 229 -0.48 2.34 20.08
N THR A 230 -1.34 1.81 20.94
CA THR A 230 -1.08 0.59 21.71
C THR A 230 -2.32 -0.29 21.85
N GLY A 231 -2.12 -1.47 22.46
CA GLY A 231 -3.17 -2.46 22.66
C GLY A 231 -3.65 -3.03 21.33
N GLN A 232 -4.96 -2.95 21.09
CA GLN A 232 -5.59 -3.29 19.81
C GLN A 232 -5.97 -2.06 18.98
N GLY A 233 -5.32 -0.92 19.21
CA GLY A 233 -5.70 0.34 18.55
C GLY A 233 -5.61 0.21 17.03
N ASN A 234 -6.57 0.80 16.32
CA ASN A 234 -6.69 0.75 14.87
C ASN A 234 -7.13 2.11 14.29
N PRO A 235 -6.37 3.20 14.56
CA PRO A 235 -6.74 4.53 14.11
C PRO A 235 -6.55 4.71 12.59
N LYS A 236 -7.17 5.76 12.05
CA LYS A 236 -6.80 6.34 10.76
C LYS A 236 -6.03 7.64 11.01
N ILE A 237 -4.76 7.69 10.61
CA ILE A 237 -3.87 8.83 10.81
C ILE A 237 -3.46 9.35 9.43
N GLU A 238 -4.11 10.41 8.96
CA GLU A 238 -4.03 10.83 7.55
C GLU A 238 -3.68 12.32 7.37
N ASN A 239 -2.84 12.66 6.39
CA ASN A 239 -2.57 14.05 6.01
C ASN A 239 -2.06 14.98 7.14
N ASN A 240 -1.36 14.43 8.15
CA ASN A 240 -0.79 15.20 9.25
C ASN A 240 0.68 15.58 9.00
N VAL A 241 1.18 16.51 9.80
CA VAL A 241 2.59 16.91 9.85
C VAL A 241 3.19 16.58 11.20
N PHE A 242 4.22 15.74 11.22
CA PHE A 242 5.00 15.38 12.40
C PHE A 242 6.39 15.99 12.27
N VAL A 243 6.67 17.03 13.06
CA VAL A 243 7.89 17.82 12.89
C VAL A 243 8.59 18.09 14.22
N GLN A 244 9.92 18.02 14.28
CA GLN A 244 10.71 18.42 15.47
C GLN A 244 10.36 17.67 16.79
N ASN A 245 9.70 16.51 16.72
CA ASN A 245 9.48 15.68 17.90
C ASN A 245 10.80 15.02 18.32
N LYS A 246 11.21 15.19 19.57
CA LYS A 246 12.52 14.73 20.06
C LYS A 246 12.65 13.20 20.04
N GLY A 247 11.56 12.48 20.33
CA GLY A 247 11.47 11.04 20.13
C GLY A 247 10.94 10.73 18.73
N ASN A 248 9.73 10.20 18.59
CA ASN A 248 9.22 9.75 17.29
C ASN A 248 8.07 10.62 16.78
N GLY A 249 7.82 10.60 15.48
CA GLY A 249 6.57 11.10 14.93
C GLY A 249 5.39 10.25 15.41
N ILE A 250 5.39 8.97 15.04
CA ILE A 250 4.40 7.99 15.51
C ILE A 250 5.09 6.76 16.10
N SER A 251 4.56 6.25 17.21
CA SER A 251 4.87 4.92 17.74
C SER A 251 3.65 4.00 17.67
N VAL A 252 3.85 2.75 17.20
CA VAL A 252 2.84 1.69 17.17
C VAL A 252 3.39 0.47 17.91
N ALA A 253 2.66 -0.01 18.93
CA ALA A 253 3.11 -1.09 19.80
C ALA A 253 2.03 -2.13 20.06
N LYS A 254 2.43 -3.23 20.73
CA LYS A 254 1.55 -4.36 21.06
C LYS A 254 0.99 -4.98 19.77
N SER A 255 -0.31 -5.19 19.67
CA SER A 255 -0.96 -5.77 18.49
C SER A 255 -1.79 -4.73 17.73
N ALA A 256 -1.44 -3.45 17.89
CA ALA A 256 -2.11 -2.37 17.21
C ALA A 256 -2.02 -2.53 15.68
N THR A 257 -3.09 -2.11 15.02
CA THR A 257 -3.23 -2.04 13.57
C THR A 257 -3.55 -0.60 13.19
N GLY A 258 -4.28 -0.39 12.09
CA GLY A 258 -4.67 0.94 11.63
C GLY A 258 -3.90 1.39 10.40
N GLU A 259 -4.18 2.62 9.99
CA GLU A 259 -3.76 3.17 8.71
C GLU A 259 -3.02 4.48 8.96
N ILE A 260 -1.82 4.59 8.42
CA ILE A 260 -0.98 5.78 8.50
C ILE A 260 -0.73 6.22 7.05
N ARG A 261 -1.46 7.24 6.59
CA ARG A 261 -1.44 7.65 5.19
C ARG A 261 -1.08 9.11 4.95
N ASN A 262 -0.27 9.37 3.92
CA ASN A 262 -0.05 10.71 3.39
C ASN A 262 0.43 11.75 4.44
N ASN A 263 1.10 11.30 5.49
CA ASN A 263 1.65 12.18 6.51
C ASN A 263 3.08 12.60 6.14
N LEU A 264 3.49 13.78 6.63
CA LEU A 264 4.87 14.24 6.60
C LEU A 264 5.54 13.97 7.95
N PHE A 265 6.73 13.37 7.94
CA PHE A 265 7.57 13.15 9.10
C PHE A 265 8.93 13.79 8.86
N GLN A 266 9.26 14.82 9.63
CA GLN A 266 10.47 15.61 9.42
C GLN A 266 11.17 15.99 10.72
N ASP A 267 12.50 15.88 10.75
CA ASP A 267 13.33 16.29 11.88
C ASP A 267 12.89 15.72 13.24
N THR A 268 12.37 14.49 13.22
CA THR A 268 12.11 13.72 14.44
C THR A 268 13.28 12.77 14.73
N GLY A 269 13.27 12.10 15.89
CA GLY A 269 14.11 10.93 16.14
C GLY A 269 13.79 9.83 15.13
N PHE A 270 12.74 9.04 15.34
CA PHE A 270 12.22 8.17 14.27
C PHE A 270 10.97 8.76 13.65
N GLY A 271 10.88 8.76 12.32
CA GLY A 271 9.62 9.10 11.67
C GLY A 271 8.50 8.20 12.19
N LEU A 272 8.73 6.88 12.12
CA LEU A 272 7.86 5.87 12.74
C LEU A 272 8.66 4.82 13.53
N ALA A 273 8.14 4.44 14.70
CA ALA A 273 8.61 3.31 15.48
C ALA A 273 7.50 2.24 15.58
N ILE A 274 7.74 1.04 15.09
CA ILE A 274 6.73 -0.04 15.00
C ILE A 274 7.28 -1.29 15.71
N GLY A 275 6.61 -1.73 16.77
CA GLY A 275 7.01 -2.88 17.60
C GLY A 275 5.84 -3.79 17.98
N GLY A 276 6.06 -4.74 18.88
CA GLY A 276 5.07 -5.75 19.25
C GLY A 276 4.85 -6.79 18.17
N THR A 277 3.59 -7.13 17.96
CA THR A 277 3.05 -7.93 16.85
C THR A 277 2.20 -7.05 15.93
N SER A 278 2.44 -5.74 15.92
CA SER A 278 1.62 -4.76 15.22
C SER A 278 1.70 -4.92 13.70
N THR A 279 0.61 -4.59 13.01
CA THR A 279 0.46 -4.73 11.56
C THR A 279 -0.19 -3.50 10.91
N PRO A 280 0.31 -2.27 11.14
CA PRO A 280 -0.27 -1.09 10.50
C PRO A 280 0.02 -1.06 9.00
N LEU A 281 -0.91 -0.47 8.24
CA LEU A 281 -0.65 -0.05 6.87
C LEU A 281 0.04 1.32 6.90
N VAL A 282 1.20 1.43 6.27
CA VAL A 282 1.96 2.65 6.11
C VAL A 282 2.01 2.97 4.63
N GLU A 283 1.23 3.96 4.18
CA GLU A 283 1.04 4.24 2.75
C GLU A 283 1.21 5.73 2.39
N GLY A 284 1.96 6.04 1.32
CA GLY A 284 2.02 7.39 0.77
C GLY A 284 2.67 8.45 1.68
N ASN A 285 3.34 8.04 2.76
CA ASN A 285 3.94 8.99 3.70
C ASN A 285 5.29 9.53 3.19
N GLN A 286 5.61 10.76 3.57
CA GLN A 286 6.90 11.39 3.33
C GLN A 286 7.71 11.39 4.63
N ILE A 287 8.84 10.68 4.66
CA ILE A 287 9.64 10.41 5.86
C ILE A 287 11.08 10.87 5.61
N ILE A 288 11.35 12.12 5.98
CA ILE A 288 12.50 12.88 5.46
C ILE A 288 13.28 13.54 6.59
N GLY A 289 14.60 13.43 6.60
CA GLY A 289 15.44 14.23 7.52
C GLY A 289 15.37 13.82 9.01
N ASN A 290 14.78 12.68 9.33
CA ASN A 290 14.72 12.16 10.70
C ASN A 290 16.06 11.54 11.11
N GLN A 291 16.26 11.24 12.40
CA GLN A 291 17.45 10.47 12.82
C GLN A 291 17.49 9.13 12.10
N ASP A 292 16.35 8.43 12.07
CA ASP A 292 16.07 7.30 11.16
C ASP A 292 14.64 7.42 10.63
N GLY A 293 14.38 6.87 9.45
CA GLY A 293 13.03 6.92 8.86
C GLY A 293 12.03 6.03 9.62
N LEU A 294 12.18 4.72 9.46
CA LEU A 294 11.37 3.69 10.13
C LEU A 294 12.23 2.79 11.01
N PHE A 295 11.80 2.59 12.25
CA PHE A 295 12.37 1.60 13.16
C PHE A 295 11.36 0.49 13.43
N ILE A 296 11.65 -0.73 12.97
CA ILE A 296 10.74 -1.88 13.02
C ILE A 296 11.37 -2.99 13.84
N SER A 297 10.65 -3.48 14.84
CA SER A 297 11.23 -4.35 15.88
C SER A 297 10.28 -5.45 16.36
N GLU A 298 10.79 -6.31 17.23
CA GLU A 298 10.08 -7.41 17.88
C GLU A 298 9.55 -8.42 16.87
N SER A 299 8.23 -8.53 16.68
CA SER A 299 7.58 -9.40 15.70
C SER A 299 6.61 -8.61 14.82
N ALA A 300 6.81 -7.30 14.68
CA ALA A 300 5.94 -6.43 13.91
C ALA A 300 6.01 -6.76 12.41
N LYS A 301 4.86 -6.60 11.73
CA LYS A 301 4.68 -6.88 10.31
C LYS A 301 3.90 -5.75 9.63
N PRO A 302 4.42 -4.52 9.61
CA PRO A 302 3.76 -3.44 8.88
C PRO A 302 3.78 -3.71 7.37
N VAL A 303 2.78 -3.19 6.68
CA VAL A 303 2.70 -3.20 5.21
C VAL A 303 3.07 -1.82 4.70
N LEU A 304 4.11 -1.70 3.88
CA LEU A 304 4.61 -0.42 3.39
C LEU A 304 4.33 -0.28 1.90
N ARG A 305 3.57 0.75 1.52
CA ARG A 305 3.27 1.05 0.11
C ARG A 305 3.51 2.51 -0.24
N LYS A 306 4.14 2.79 -1.39
CA LYS A 306 4.21 4.15 -1.97
C LYS A 306 4.79 5.23 -1.04
N ASN A 307 5.59 4.87 -0.04
CA ASN A 307 6.21 5.84 0.86
C ASN A 307 7.48 6.43 0.24
N VAL A 308 7.79 7.67 0.59
CA VAL A 308 9.04 8.36 0.24
C VAL A 308 9.89 8.49 1.49
N ILE A 309 10.96 7.71 1.60
CA ILE A 309 11.84 7.62 2.76
C ILE A 309 13.26 8.01 2.33
N GLN A 310 13.65 9.26 2.60
CA GLN A 310 14.88 9.80 2.04
C GLN A 310 15.57 10.80 2.95
N LYS A 311 16.87 10.99 2.75
CA LYS A 311 17.67 12.01 3.45
C LYS A 311 17.61 11.91 4.98
N ASN A 312 17.32 10.73 5.52
CA ASN A 312 17.41 10.52 6.97
C ASN A 312 18.88 10.50 7.39
N LYS A 313 19.15 11.00 8.60
CA LYS A 313 20.50 11.28 9.13
C LYS A 313 21.31 10.01 9.37
N ARG A 314 20.65 8.85 9.49
CA ARG A 314 21.29 7.53 9.52
C ARG A 314 20.63 6.56 8.54
N ASP A 315 19.62 5.80 8.93
CA ASP A 315 19.02 4.76 8.08
C ASP A 315 17.61 5.14 7.59
N GLY A 316 17.24 4.66 6.40
CA GLY A 316 15.87 4.77 5.88
C GLY A 316 14.92 3.86 6.64
N ILE A 317 15.15 2.55 6.57
CA ILE A 317 14.42 1.55 7.34
C ILE A 317 15.40 0.69 8.15
N ILE A 318 15.12 0.52 9.43
CA ILE A 318 15.82 -0.41 10.33
C ILE A 318 14.87 -1.54 10.70
N VAL A 319 15.34 -2.78 10.57
CA VAL A 319 14.62 -3.99 10.97
C VAL A 319 15.47 -4.80 11.94
N ILE A 320 14.91 -5.09 13.11
CA ILE A 320 15.59 -5.86 14.16
C ILE A 320 14.71 -6.97 14.72
N MET A 321 15.33 -7.92 15.42
CA MET A 321 14.65 -9.07 16.04
C MET A 321 13.93 -9.94 15.00
N ASN A 322 12.66 -10.29 15.22
CA ASN A 322 11.87 -11.14 14.33
C ASN A 322 10.90 -10.30 13.47
N ALA A 323 11.09 -8.98 13.39
CA ALA A 323 10.26 -8.12 12.56
C ALA A 323 10.32 -8.59 11.10
N SER A 324 9.19 -8.48 10.41
CA SER A 324 9.03 -8.95 9.04
C SER A 324 8.13 -7.97 8.29
N PRO A 325 8.62 -6.76 7.98
CA PRO A 325 7.85 -5.81 7.20
C PRO A 325 7.59 -6.34 5.79
N ASP A 326 6.39 -6.11 5.30
CA ASP A 326 6.06 -6.31 3.90
C ASP A 326 6.41 -5.03 3.14
N LEU A 327 7.60 -5.02 2.53
CA LEU A 327 8.02 -3.93 1.63
C LEU A 327 7.45 -4.10 0.22
N GLY A 328 6.73 -5.16 -0.07
CA GLY A 328 6.17 -5.45 -1.38
C GLY A 328 6.29 -6.94 -1.67
N THR A 329 5.19 -7.54 -2.11
CA THR A 329 5.13 -8.92 -2.57
C THR A 329 5.06 -9.00 -4.09
N ALA A 330 5.11 -10.22 -4.58
CA ALA A 330 4.99 -10.52 -5.98
C ALA A 330 3.64 -10.04 -6.59
N GLU A 331 2.58 -10.11 -5.79
CA GLU A 331 1.19 -9.76 -6.12
C GLU A 331 0.86 -8.31 -5.73
N SER A 332 1.56 -7.76 -4.74
CA SER A 332 1.36 -6.40 -4.21
C SER A 332 2.70 -5.67 -4.11
N PRO A 333 3.22 -5.12 -5.23
CA PRO A 333 4.47 -4.37 -5.22
C PRO A 333 4.45 -3.18 -4.27
N GLY A 334 5.59 -2.92 -3.64
CA GLY A 334 5.78 -1.88 -2.64
C GLY A 334 5.57 -0.47 -3.18
N GLY A 335 6.23 -0.12 -4.27
CA GLY A 335 6.25 1.23 -4.81
C GLY A 335 6.93 2.26 -3.88
N ASN A 336 7.69 1.82 -2.87
CA ASN A 336 8.35 2.74 -1.96
C ASN A 336 9.63 3.30 -2.61
N LEU A 337 9.87 4.59 -2.45
CA LEU A 337 11.13 5.26 -2.77
C LEU A 337 11.96 5.37 -1.49
N ILE A 338 13.00 4.56 -1.36
CA ILE A 338 13.87 4.51 -0.17
C ILE A 338 15.29 4.78 -0.64
N ARG A 339 15.70 6.06 -0.63
CA ARG A 339 16.93 6.52 -1.27
C ARG A 339 17.63 7.61 -0.47
N SER A 340 18.92 7.77 -0.71
CA SER A 340 19.70 8.90 -0.20
C SER A 340 19.66 9.00 1.33
N ASN A 341 19.52 7.87 2.04
CA ASN A 341 19.71 7.84 3.48
C ASN A 341 21.20 7.71 3.79
N THR A 342 21.66 8.35 4.86
CA THR A 342 23.09 8.61 5.07
C THR A 342 23.91 7.32 5.17
N ALA A 343 23.50 6.39 6.04
CA ALA A 343 24.15 5.10 6.23
C ALA A 343 23.58 4.05 5.28
N HIS A 344 22.32 3.66 5.46
CA HIS A 344 21.66 2.63 4.63
C HIS A 344 20.24 3.05 4.25
N ASP A 345 19.80 2.66 3.06
CA ASP A 345 18.40 2.75 2.67
C ASP A 345 17.58 1.69 3.44
N VAL A 346 18.10 0.46 3.53
CA VAL A 346 17.52 -0.60 4.38
C VAL A 346 18.61 -1.29 5.19
N ASN A 347 18.41 -1.33 6.51
CA ASN A 347 19.27 -2.00 7.48
C ASN A 347 18.52 -3.15 8.16
N ASN A 348 18.72 -4.36 7.65
CA ASN A 348 18.24 -5.63 8.17
C ASN A 348 19.36 -6.48 8.81
N SER A 349 20.46 -5.86 9.27
CA SER A 349 21.62 -6.58 9.82
C SER A 349 21.32 -7.37 11.11
N LYS A 350 20.31 -6.94 11.87
CA LYS A 350 19.90 -7.53 13.15
C LYS A 350 18.53 -8.19 13.07
N GLY A 351 17.94 -8.27 11.87
CA GLY A 351 16.74 -9.04 11.63
C GLY A 351 17.08 -10.50 11.43
N LYS A 352 16.14 -11.38 11.76
CA LYS A 352 16.29 -12.84 11.59
C LYS A 352 15.73 -13.37 10.27
N ASN A 353 15.02 -12.53 9.52
CA ASN A 353 14.31 -12.92 8.31
C ASN A 353 14.85 -12.14 7.11
N THR A 354 14.85 -12.77 5.93
CA THR A 354 15.01 -12.05 4.66
C THR A 354 13.79 -11.18 4.41
N ILE A 355 14.00 -9.91 4.06
CA ILE A 355 12.91 -9.00 3.67
C ILE A 355 12.70 -9.12 2.17
N VAL A 356 11.47 -9.40 1.75
CA VAL A 356 11.08 -9.31 0.34
C VAL A 356 10.67 -7.87 0.03
N ALA A 357 11.28 -7.27 -0.98
CA ALA A 357 11.11 -5.86 -1.34
C ALA A 357 10.72 -5.67 -2.81
N VAL A 358 9.69 -6.36 -3.27
CA VAL A 358 9.22 -6.29 -4.66
C VAL A 358 8.75 -4.87 -5.01
N GLY A 359 9.21 -4.35 -6.15
CA GLY A 359 8.73 -3.09 -6.72
C GLY A 359 9.08 -1.82 -5.95
N ASN A 360 10.18 -1.85 -5.18
CA ASN A 360 10.71 -0.67 -4.50
C ASN A 360 11.91 -0.09 -5.24
N ASP A 361 12.11 1.22 -5.05
CA ASP A 361 13.28 1.93 -5.49
C ASP A 361 14.26 2.10 -4.31
N ILE A 362 15.23 1.20 -4.20
CA ILE A 362 16.21 1.09 -3.10
C ILE A 362 17.61 0.96 -3.68
N ASP A 363 18.63 1.59 -3.09
CA ASP A 363 20.03 1.39 -3.52
C ASP A 363 20.56 0.05 -3.01
N PRO A 364 20.83 -0.94 -3.88
CA PRO A 364 21.36 -2.22 -3.43
C PRO A 364 22.71 -2.08 -2.70
N LYS A 365 23.48 -1.02 -2.99
CA LYS A 365 24.76 -0.75 -2.30
C LYS A 365 24.56 -0.19 -0.90
N ARG A 366 23.37 0.34 -0.60
CA ARG A 366 23.00 0.90 0.71
C ARG A 366 22.05 -0.04 1.45
N ILE A 367 22.14 -1.33 1.18
CA ILE A 367 21.45 -2.36 1.95
C ILE A 367 22.46 -3.03 2.87
N LEU A 368 22.09 -3.16 4.14
CA LEU A 368 22.81 -3.96 5.10
C LEU A 368 21.92 -5.11 5.57
N GLY A 369 22.42 -6.35 5.51
CA GLY A 369 21.63 -7.54 5.84
C GLY A 369 20.89 -8.15 4.63
N GLN A 370 19.97 -9.08 4.90
CA GLN A 370 19.32 -9.89 3.85
C GLN A 370 18.04 -9.23 3.34
N VAL A 371 18.07 -8.74 2.10
CA VAL A 371 16.90 -8.19 1.39
C VAL A 371 16.85 -8.81 -0.01
N GLU A 372 15.70 -9.33 -0.39
CA GLU A 372 15.45 -9.97 -1.68
C GLU A 372 14.53 -9.12 -2.54
N PHE A 373 14.97 -8.80 -3.75
CA PHE A 373 14.17 -8.14 -4.77
C PHE A 373 13.55 -9.20 -5.67
N VAL A 374 12.42 -9.76 -5.24
CA VAL A 374 11.67 -10.69 -6.08
C VAL A 374 10.96 -9.89 -7.18
N ALA A 375 10.99 -10.38 -8.42
CA ALA A 375 10.16 -9.82 -9.49
C ALA A 375 8.68 -10.10 -9.18
N ALA A 376 7.79 -9.14 -9.44
CA ALA A 376 6.36 -9.32 -9.25
C ALA A 376 5.78 -10.52 -10.03
N LYS A 377 5.62 -11.68 -9.38
CA LYS A 377 4.75 -12.78 -9.83
C LYS A 377 3.32 -12.47 -9.38
N VAL A 378 2.49 -12.02 -10.32
CA VAL A 378 1.03 -12.03 -10.11
C VAL A 378 0.52 -13.43 -10.50
N GLU A 379 -0.03 -14.16 -9.54
CA GLU A 379 -0.83 -15.35 -9.81
C GLU A 379 -2.17 -14.94 -10.46
N PRO A 380 -2.65 -15.64 -11.50
CA PRO A 380 -4.00 -15.42 -12.04
C PRO A 380 -5.05 -15.68 -10.96
N SER A 381 -6.11 -14.87 -10.91
CA SER A 381 -7.37 -15.37 -10.36
C SER A 381 -7.84 -16.55 -11.21
N ALA A 382 -8.12 -17.68 -10.57
CA ALA A 382 -8.71 -18.83 -11.24
C ALA A 382 -9.98 -18.43 -12.02
N GLY A 383 -9.90 -18.46 -13.35
CA GLY A 383 -11.06 -18.61 -14.24
C GLY A 383 -12.01 -17.42 -14.45
N GLY A 384 -11.75 -16.22 -13.92
CA GLY A 384 -12.57 -15.02 -14.16
C GLY A 384 -11.98 -14.10 -15.23
N ALA A 385 -12.84 -13.43 -16.02
CA ALA A 385 -12.41 -12.38 -16.94
C ALA A 385 -11.65 -11.29 -16.16
N VAL A 386 -10.36 -11.09 -16.49
CA VAL A 386 -9.54 -10.05 -15.87
C VAL A 386 -10.02 -8.70 -16.38
N ALA A 387 -10.60 -7.88 -15.51
CA ALA A 387 -11.06 -6.53 -15.84
C ALA A 387 -10.23 -5.48 -15.09
N PHE A 388 -9.82 -4.42 -15.79
CA PHE A 388 -9.06 -3.31 -15.23
C PHE A 388 -9.90 -2.03 -15.16
N LYS A 389 -9.79 -1.28 -14.06
CA LYS A 389 -10.60 -0.08 -13.75
C LYS A 389 -10.40 1.07 -14.73
N ASP A 390 -9.21 1.17 -15.30
CA ASP A 390 -8.79 2.23 -16.22
C ASP A 390 -8.88 1.82 -17.70
N LEU A 391 -9.53 0.68 -18.00
CA LEU A 391 -9.82 0.25 -19.36
C LEU A 391 -11.32 0.37 -19.66
N PRO A 392 -11.78 1.54 -20.17
CA PRO A 392 -13.16 1.70 -20.59
C PRO A 392 -13.51 0.68 -21.68
N ALA A 393 -14.80 0.34 -21.82
CA ALA A 393 -15.25 -0.73 -22.71
C ALA A 393 -14.81 -0.55 -24.18
N ASN A 394 -14.64 0.69 -24.62
CA ASN A 394 -14.22 1.08 -25.96
C ASN A 394 -12.70 1.32 -26.10
N TYR A 395 -11.88 1.01 -25.08
CA TYR A 395 -10.43 1.17 -25.18
C TYR A 395 -9.86 0.20 -26.22
N TRP A 396 -9.15 0.73 -27.22
CA TRP A 396 -8.72 -0.01 -28.42
C TRP A 396 -7.91 -1.28 -28.12
N ALA A 397 -7.14 -1.27 -27.02
CA ALA A 397 -6.27 -2.37 -26.64
C ALA A 397 -6.87 -3.30 -25.56
N LYS A 398 -8.09 -3.03 -25.09
CA LYS A 398 -8.70 -3.73 -23.95
C LYS A 398 -8.65 -5.25 -24.13
N SER A 399 -9.16 -5.76 -25.24
CA SER A 399 -9.23 -7.20 -25.48
C SER A 399 -7.86 -7.88 -25.54
N TYR A 400 -6.82 -7.20 -26.07
CA TYR A 400 -5.45 -7.72 -26.04
C TYR A 400 -4.91 -7.80 -24.62
N ILE A 401 -5.15 -6.75 -23.84
CA ILE A 401 -4.68 -6.63 -22.46
C ILE A 401 -5.31 -7.71 -21.58
N GLU A 402 -6.64 -7.82 -21.59
CA GLU A 402 -7.39 -8.79 -20.78
C GLU A 402 -7.06 -10.24 -21.20
N ALA A 403 -6.84 -10.50 -22.50
CA ALA A 403 -6.48 -11.82 -22.98
C ALA A 403 -5.03 -12.23 -22.61
N LEU A 404 -4.07 -11.30 -22.61
CA LEU A 404 -2.73 -11.58 -22.10
C LEU A 404 -2.70 -11.69 -20.58
N ALA A 405 -3.53 -10.92 -19.88
CA ALA A 405 -3.65 -10.99 -18.43
C ALA A 405 -4.25 -12.33 -17.97
N SER A 406 -5.30 -12.81 -18.64
CA SER A 406 -5.87 -14.14 -18.36
C SER A 406 -4.91 -15.30 -18.65
N LYS A 407 -3.87 -15.06 -19.48
CA LYS A 407 -2.76 -16.00 -19.74
C LYS A 407 -1.55 -15.81 -18.81
N ASN A 408 -1.61 -14.89 -17.83
CA ASN A 408 -0.51 -14.53 -16.92
C ASN A 408 0.75 -13.97 -17.56
N ILE A 409 0.63 -13.48 -18.79
CA ILE A 409 1.75 -12.93 -19.54
C ILE A 409 2.02 -11.50 -19.08
N ILE A 410 0.95 -10.72 -18.86
CA ILE A 410 1.01 -9.36 -18.32
C ILE A 410 0.12 -9.26 -17.08
N ALA A 411 0.35 -8.22 -16.28
CA ALA A 411 -0.47 -7.93 -15.11
C ALA A 411 -0.70 -6.42 -14.97
N GLY A 412 -1.81 -6.07 -14.33
CA GLY A 412 -2.08 -4.71 -13.88
C GLY A 412 -1.44 -4.41 -12.52
N PHE A 413 -1.84 -3.28 -11.94
CA PHE A 413 -1.39 -2.77 -10.67
C PHE A 413 -2.40 -3.13 -9.56
N PRO A 414 -1.96 -3.16 -8.29
CA PRO A 414 -2.83 -3.53 -7.16
C PRO A 414 -4.05 -2.61 -6.94
N ASP A 415 -4.03 -1.39 -7.50
CA ASP A 415 -5.18 -0.48 -7.48
C ASP A 415 -6.31 -0.91 -8.44
N GLY A 416 -6.10 -1.98 -9.20
CA GLY A 416 -7.01 -2.51 -10.20
C GLY A 416 -6.83 -1.88 -11.58
N THR A 417 -5.81 -1.05 -11.79
CA THR A 417 -5.52 -0.39 -13.08
C THR A 417 -4.51 -1.20 -13.91
N PHE A 418 -4.46 -0.98 -15.22
CA PHE A 418 -3.42 -1.52 -16.10
C PHE A 418 -2.37 -0.46 -16.49
N LYS A 419 -2.70 0.82 -16.42
CA LYS A 419 -1.96 1.98 -16.91
C LYS A 419 -1.51 1.82 -18.36
N PRO A 420 -2.46 1.76 -19.31
CA PRO A 420 -2.17 1.36 -20.68
C PRO A 420 -1.23 2.30 -21.45
N ASP A 421 -1.21 3.58 -21.09
CA ASP A 421 -0.44 4.62 -21.79
C ASP A 421 0.98 4.84 -21.21
N GLU A 422 1.30 4.20 -20.08
CA GLU A 422 2.63 4.27 -19.48
C GLU A 422 3.67 3.51 -20.33
N PRO A 423 4.92 4.02 -20.46
CA PRO A 423 5.96 3.36 -21.23
C PRO A 423 6.51 2.11 -20.54
N VAL A 424 7.03 1.17 -21.34
CA VAL A 424 7.60 -0.10 -20.85
C VAL A 424 9.13 -0.03 -20.84
N THR A 425 9.77 -0.50 -19.76
CA THR A 425 11.24 -0.63 -19.71
C THR A 425 11.72 -1.89 -20.45
N ARG A 426 12.98 -1.89 -20.92
CA ARG A 426 13.59 -3.06 -21.59
C ARG A 426 13.57 -4.32 -20.73
N ALA A 427 13.78 -4.20 -19.41
CA ALA A 427 13.69 -5.34 -18.50
C ALA A 427 12.24 -5.86 -18.36
N GLN A 428 11.25 -4.97 -18.22
CA GLN A 428 9.83 -5.37 -18.18
C GLN A 428 9.42 -6.06 -19.48
N PHE A 429 9.84 -5.53 -20.62
CA PHE A 429 9.58 -6.16 -21.92
C PHE A 429 10.22 -7.56 -22.04
N ALA A 430 11.47 -7.72 -21.60
CA ALA A 430 12.11 -9.04 -21.55
C ALA A 430 11.29 -10.04 -20.72
N ALA A 431 10.75 -9.63 -19.56
CA ALA A 431 9.90 -10.47 -18.73
C ALA A 431 8.59 -10.88 -19.44
N ILE A 432 7.95 -9.93 -20.16
CA ILE A 432 6.74 -10.20 -20.96
C ILE A 432 7.03 -11.25 -22.04
N VAL A 433 8.14 -11.10 -22.76
CA VAL A 433 8.56 -12.04 -23.80
C VAL A 433 8.88 -13.42 -23.22
N THR A 434 9.62 -13.49 -22.11
CA THR A 434 9.94 -14.76 -21.45
C THR A 434 8.67 -15.50 -21.04
N LYS A 435 7.69 -14.79 -20.49
CA LYS A 435 6.38 -15.37 -20.13
C LYS A 435 5.56 -15.79 -21.35
N ALA A 436 5.55 -14.98 -22.40
CA ALA A 436 4.74 -15.24 -23.59
C ALA A 436 5.27 -16.41 -24.43
N PHE A 437 6.59 -16.55 -24.54
CA PHE A 437 7.21 -17.44 -25.52
C PHE A 437 8.02 -18.60 -24.93
N ALA A 438 8.33 -18.57 -23.62
CA ALA A 438 9.23 -19.51 -22.95
C ALA A 438 10.48 -19.84 -23.80
N PRO A 439 11.32 -18.83 -24.11
CA PRO A 439 12.33 -18.95 -25.16
C PRO A 439 13.37 -20.04 -24.86
N THR A 440 13.64 -20.89 -25.85
CA THR A 440 14.70 -21.91 -25.78
C THR A 440 16.05 -21.30 -26.12
N ALA A 441 17.12 -21.75 -25.45
CA ALA A 441 18.45 -21.17 -25.64
C ALA A 441 19.01 -21.48 -27.05
N LYS A 442 19.23 -20.42 -27.84
CA LYS A 442 19.89 -20.43 -29.16
C LYS A 442 21.25 -19.73 -29.15
N ARG A 443 21.50 -18.89 -28.15
CA ARG A 443 22.76 -18.16 -27.94
C ARG A 443 23.39 -18.58 -26.61
N GLN A 444 24.72 -18.48 -26.52
CA GLN A 444 25.43 -18.62 -25.26
C GLN A 444 25.02 -17.52 -24.29
N VAL A 445 25.07 -17.81 -22.98
CA VAL A 445 24.77 -16.81 -21.95
C VAL A 445 25.76 -15.64 -22.06
N THR A 446 25.26 -14.42 -21.88
CA THR A 446 26.09 -13.23 -21.78
C THR A 446 25.87 -12.56 -20.42
N ASN A 447 26.91 -11.95 -19.87
CA ASN A 447 26.82 -11.14 -18.68
C ASN A 447 26.88 -9.67 -19.09
N PHE A 448 25.76 -8.96 -18.92
CA PHE A 448 25.71 -7.53 -19.15
C PHE A 448 26.29 -6.79 -17.94
N SER A 449 27.15 -5.81 -18.20
CA SER A 449 27.88 -5.07 -17.16
C SER A 449 26.97 -4.25 -16.23
N ASP A 450 25.78 -3.88 -16.70
CA ASP A 450 24.76 -3.11 -16.00
C ASP A 450 23.57 -3.97 -15.52
N VAL A 451 23.70 -5.30 -15.58
CA VAL A 451 22.70 -6.24 -15.06
C VAL A 451 23.37 -7.14 -14.03
N ALA A 452 23.31 -6.72 -12.76
CA ALA A 452 23.85 -7.50 -11.65
C ALA A 452 23.13 -8.85 -11.50
N SER A 453 23.83 -9.87 -11.00
CA SER A 453 23.27 -11.22 -10.80
C SER A 453 22.08 -11.29 -9.85
N ASN A 454 21.96 -10.30 -8.95
CA ASN A 454 20.84 -10.13 -8.03
C ASN A 454 19.74 -9.18 -8.54
N PHE A 455 19.85 -8.66 -9.76
CA PHE A 455 18.79 -7.87 -10.38
C PHE A 455 17.58 -8.77 -10.68
N TRP A 456 16.36 -8.30 -10.35
CA TRP A 456 15.12 -9.08 -10.57
C TRP A 456 14.98 -9.60 -12.01
N GLY A 457 15.48 -8.81 -12.96
CA GLY A 457 15.42 -9.10 -14.38
C GLY A 457 16.53 -10.02 -14.87
N PHE A 458 17.52 -10.39 -14.04
CA PHE A 458 18.73 -11.08 -14.48
C PHE A 458 18.42 -12.36 -15.25
N GLN A 459 17.65 -13.28 -14.65
CA GLN A 459 17.30 -14.55 -15.29
C GLN A 459 16.40 -14.38 -16.52
N VAL A 460 15.41 -13.49 -16.46
CA VAL A 460 14.48 -13.28 -17.60
C VAL A 460 15.18 -12.57 -18.76
N ILE A 461 16.09 -11.64 -18.49
CA ILE A 461 16.92 -10.99 -19.51
C ILE A 461 17.85 -12.02 -20.15
N GLN A 462 18.49 -12.89 -19.36
CA GLN A 462 19.31 -13.98 -19.90
C GLN A 462 18.49 -14.92 -20.77
N SER A 463 17.34 -15.39 -20.30
CA SER A 463 16.44 -16.26 -21.07
C SER A 463 15.98 -15.62 -22.37
N ALA A 464 15.52 -14.37 -22.34
CA ALA A 464 15.09 -13.64 -23.53
C ALA A 464 16.26 -13.39 -24.51
N TYR A 465 17.46 -13.12 -23.99
CA TYR A 465 18.67 -12.95 -24.81
C TYR A 465 19.07 -14.25 -25.50
N GLN A 466 19.15 -15.34 -24.74
CA GLN A 466 19.49 -16.67 -25.25
C GLN A 466 18.46 -17.14 -26.28
N GLY A 467 17.18 -16.81 -26.05
CA GLY A 467 16.07 -17.08 -26.96
C GLY A 467 16.08 -16.30 -28.28
N GLY A 468 16.95 -15.29 -28.39
CA GLY A 468 17.06 -14.47 -29.58
C GLY A 468 16.11 -13.28 -29.65
N PHE A 469 15.28 -13.07 -28.62
CA PHE A 469 14.32 -11.98 -28.60
C PHE A 469 14.96 -10.64 -28.27
N VAL A 470 15.86 -10.57 -27.28
CA VAL A 470 16.52 -9.31 -26.92
C VAL A 470 18.02 -9.37 -27.18
N SER A 471 18.63 -8.20 -27.33
CA SER A 471 20.07 -8.03 -27.49
C SER A 471 20.54 -6.87 -26.61
N GLY A 472 21.80 -6.93 -26.18
CA GLY A 472 22.47 -5.79 -25.55
C GLY A 472 23.07 -4.83 -26.56
N TYR A 473 23.75 -3.82 -26.04
CA TYR A 473 24.47 -2.82 -26.81
C TYR A 473 25.95 -3.21 -27.00
N PRO A 474 26.67 -2.61 -27.98
CA PRO A 474 28.07 -2.92 -28.25
C PRO A 474 29.01 -2.73 -27.04
N ASP A 475 28.64 -1.86 -26.09
CA ASP A 475 29.36 -1.56 -24.85
C ASP A 475 29.17 -2.62 -23.74
N ARG A 476 28.58 -3.79 -24.07
CA ARG A 476 28.22 -4.86 -23.13
C ARG A 476 27.19 -4.45 -22.07
N THR A 477 26.37 -3.43 -22.34
CA THR A 477 25.22 -3.07 -21.49
C THR A 477 23.91 -3.61 -22.04
N PHE A 478 22.90 -3.78 -21.19
CA PHE A 478 21.52 -4.10 -21.57
C PHE A 478 20.58 -2.91 -21.46
N LYS A 479 20.87 -1.97 -20.56
CA LYS A 479 20.08 -0.81 -20.15
C LYS A 479 18.69 -1.20 -19.63
N PRO A 480 18.60 -1.95 -18.52
CA PRO A 480 17.36 -2.58 -18.06
C PRO A 480 16.22 -1.59 -17.75
N GLN A 481 16.57 -0.39 -17.28
CA GLN A 481 15.60 0.66 -16.91
C GLN A 481 15.22 1.59 -18.07
N GLN A 482 15.91 1.50 -19.21
CA GLN A 482 15.61 2.35 -20.36
C GLN A 482 14.23 1.97 -20.92
N GLN A 483 13.39 2.98 -21.15
CA GLN A 483 12.10 2.82 -21.84
C GLN A 483 12.36 2.33 -23.28
N ILE A 484 11.70 1.24 -23.68
CA ILE A 484 11.97 0.57 -24.95
C ILE A 484 11.34 1.35 -26.11
N PRO A 485 12.10 1.70 -27.16
CA PRO A 485 11.53 2.24 -28.39
C PRO A 485 10.58 1.24 -29.05
N ARG A 486 9.49 1.75 -29.63
CA ARG A 486 8.46 0.97 -30.31
C ARG A 486 9.02 0.06 -31.40
N VAL A 487 9.98 0.56 -32.18
CA VAL A 487 10.67 -0.23 -33.20
C VAL A 487 11.44 -1.42 -32.61
N GLN A 488 12.03 -1.28 -31.42
CA GLN A 488 12.80 -2.36 -30.81
C GLN A 488 11.90 -3.50 -30.31
N VAL A 489 10.63 -3.23 -29.98
CA VAL A 489 9.64 -4.27 -29.66
C VAL A 489 9.39 -5.15 -30.89
N LEU A 490 9.18 -4.53 -32.05
CA LEU A 490 8.95 -5.26 -33.31
C LEU A 490 10.19 -6.03 -33.77
N VAL A 491 11.37 -5.40 -33.69
CA VAL A 491 12.66 -6.07 -33.97
C VAL A 491 12.83 -7.29 -33.09
N SER A 492 12.50 -7.16 -31.80
CA SER A 492 12.61 -8.25 -30.82
C SER A 492 11.70 -9.43 -31.15
N LEU A 493 10.42 -9.17 -31.43
CA LEU A 493 9.45 -10.22 -31.76
C LEU A 493 9.83 -10.91 -33.08
N ALA A 494 10.14 -10.15 -34.12
CA ALA A 494 10.56 -10.71 -35.41
C ALA A 494 11.84 -11.56 -35.29
N SER A 495 12.84 -11.07 -34.55
CA SER A 495 14.11 -11.80 -34.35
C SER A 495 13.92 -13.07 -33.53
N GLY A 496 13.21 -13.00 -32.41
CA GLY A 496 12.97 -14.15 -31.53
C GLY A 496 12.15 -15.27 -32.20
N MET A 497 11.18 -14.87 -33.04
CA MET A 497 10.34 -15.76 -33.84
C MET A 497 10.99 -16.17 -35.17
N ASN A 498 12.17 -15.63 -35.50
CA ASN A 498 12.86 -15.86 -36.77
C ASN A 498 12.01 -15.53 -38.02
N LEU A 499 11.25 -14.43 -37.93
CA LEU A 499 10.45 -13.93 -39.06
C LEU A 499 11.37 -13.31 -40.09
N SER A 500 11.09 -13.60 -41.35
CA SER A 500 11.82 -13.06 -42.51
C SER A 500 10.84 -12.61 -43.58
N VAL A 501 11.34 -11.74 -44.47
CA VAL A 501 10.61 -11.27 -45.64
C VAL A 501 11.58 -11.16 -46.81
N ASN A 502 11.09 -11.44 -48.01
CA ASN A 502 11.91 -11.40 -49.23
C ASN A 502 11.92 -10.00 -49.88
N ASN A 503 11.04 -9.10 -49.45
CA ASN A 503 10.91 -7.74 -49.97
C ASN A 503 10.39 -6.78 -48.89
N GLN A 504 10.99 -5.60 -48.80
CA GLN A 504 10.63 -4.55 -47.84
C GLN A 504 9.53 -3.61 -48.33
N ASN A 505 9.00 -3.79 -49.56
CA ASN A 505 7.92 -2.97 -50.13
C ASN A 505 6.71 -2.84 -49.21
N VAL A 506 6.47 -3.84 -48.35
CA VAL A 506 5.42 -3.81 -47.32
C VAL A 506 5.48 -2.57 -46.42
N LEU A 507 6.66 -1.96 -46.24
CA LEU A 507 6.85 -0.77 -45.42
C LEU A 507 6.25 0.49 -46.05
N SER A 508 5.92 0.48 -47.36
CA SER A 508 5.28 1.62 -48.04
C SER A 508 3.89 1.95 -47.50
N ILE A 509 3.33 1.09 -46.64
CA ILE A 509 2.10 1.37 -45.91
C ILE A 509 2.27 2.49 -44.87
N TYR A 510 3.50 2.72 -44.39
CA TYR A 510 3.80 3.72 -43.37
C TYR A 510 4.22 5.05 -43.98
N ASN A 511 3.54 6.12 -43.59
CA ASN A 511 3.89 7.49 -44.00
C ASN A 511 5.25 7.93 -43.43
N ASP A 512 5.62 7.37 -42.28
CA ASP A 512 6.85 7.65 -41.54
C ASP A 512 7.90 6.53 -41.70
N ALA A 513 7.80 5.72 -42.77
CA ALA A 513 8.74 4.63 -43.04
C ALA A 513 10.22 5.09 -43.06
N SER A 514 10.48 6.32 -43.48
CA SER A 514 11.82 6.92 -43.51
C SER A 514 12.45 7.11 -42.12
N GLN A 515 11.64 7.07 -41.04
CA GLN A 515 12.14 7.16 -39.66
C GLN A 515 12.56 5.81 -39.09
N ILE A 516 12.32 4.70 -39.80
CA ILE A 516 12.73 3.36 -39.38
C ILE A 516 14.25 3.27 -39.47
N PRO A 517 14.97 2.99 -38.37
CA PRO A 517 16.41 2.82 -38.44
C PRO A 517 16.81 1.67 -39.36
N ASN A 518 17.88 1.84 -40.14
CA ASN A 518 18.35 0.84 -41.11
C ASN A 518 18.52 -0.58 -40.52
N TYR A 519 18.96 -0.68 -39.26
CA TYR A 519 19.13 -1.97 -38.58
C TYR A 519 17.80 -2.70 -38.34
N ALA A 520 16.69 -1.98 -38.31
CA ALA A 520 15.36 -2.50 -38.00
C ALA A 520 14.52 -2.80 -39.25
N THR A 521 14.90 -2.29 -40.42
CA THR A 521 14.07 -2.32 -41.64
C THR A 521 13.57 -3.72 -41.98
N ASN A 522 14.45 -4.72 -42.03
CA ASN A 522 14.07 -6.11 -42.33
C ASN A 522 13.12 -6.69 -41.28
N SER A 523 13.40 -6.47 -40.00
CA SER A 523 12.59 -7.02 -38.91
C SER A 523 11.21 -6.37 -38.82
N VAL A 524 11.13 -5.06 -39.05
CA VAL A 524 9.86 -4.33 -39.10
C VAL A 524 9.05 -4.75 -40.32
N ALA A 525 9.69 -4.92 -41.48
CA ALA A 525 9.03 -5.42 -42.68
C ALA A 525 8.47 -6.83 -42.46
N ALA A 526 9.25 -7.73 -41.85
CA ALA A 526 8.80 -9.06 -41.49
C ALA A 526 7.65 -9.05 -40.47
N ALA A 527 7.74 -8.24 -39.41
CA ALA A 527 6.66 -8.09 -38.43
C ALA A 527 5.37 -7.55 -39.06
N THR A 528 5.50 -6.61 -40.01
CA THR A 528 4.36 -6.03 -40.74
C THR A 528 3.71 -7.06 -41.67
N ALA A 529 4.51 -7.76 -42.47
CA ALA A 529 4.06 -8.82 -43.37
C ALA A 529 3.35 -9.96 -42.62
N GLN A 530 3.79 -10.23 -41.38
CA GLN A 530 3.22 -11.26 -40.51
C GLN A 530 2.06 -10.74 -39.63
N GLN A 531 1.60 -9.51 -39.87
CA GLN A 531 0.45 -8.88 -39.19
C GLN A 531 0.62 -8.72 -37.67
N LEU A 532 1.85 -8.51 -37.19
CA LEU A 532 2.14 -8.25 -35.78
C LEU A 532 1.79 -6.82 -35.35
N VAL A 533 1.70 -5.89 -36.30
CA VAL A 533 1.64 -4.44 -36.01
C VAL A 533 0.20 -3.96 -35.85
N ILE A 534 -0.11 -3.44 -34.66
CA ILE A 534 -1.29 -2.61 -34.37
C ILE A 534 -0.87 -1.13 -34.24
N ASN A 535 -1.44 -0.27 -35.07
CA ASN A 535 -1.18 1.18 -35.05
C ASN A 535 -2.46 1.94 -34.69
N TYR A 536 -2.45 2.57 -33.51
CA TYR A 536 -3.55 3.38 -33.00
C TYR A 536 -3.07 4.82 -32.77
N PRO A 537 -3.89 5.84 -33.11
CA PRO A 537 -5.16 5.74 -33.84
C PRO A 537 -4.97 5.60 -35.36
N THR A 538 -3.80 5.98 -35.88
CA THR A 538 -3.53 6.05 -37.33
C THR A 538 -2.79 4.82 -37.83
N VAL A 539 -3.46 3.95 -38.60
CA VAL A 539 -2.88 2.68 -39.09
C VAL A 539 -1.58 2.87 -39.88
N LYS A 540 -1.47 3.98 -40.62
CA LYS A 540 -0.33 4.30 -41.49
C LYS A 540 0.83 5.03 -40.79
N GLU A 541 0.80 5.16 -39.45
CA GLU A 541 1.88 5.80 -38.69
C GLU A 541 2.50 4.82 -37.70
N LEU A 542 3.76 4.44 -37.94
CA LEU A 542 4.45 3.48 -37.09
C LEU A 542 4.99 4.11 -35.80
N ASN A 543 5.40 5.37 -35.86
CA ASN A 543 6.10 6.12 -34.81
C ASN A 543 7.30 5.34 -34.23
N PRO A 544 8.28 4.92 -35.07
CA PRO A 544 9.25 3.89 -34.72
C PRO A 544 10.15 4.26 -33.53
N ASN A 545 10.48 5.55 -33.39
CA ASN A 545 11.43 6.04 -32.40
C ASN A 545 10.79 6.50 -31.08
N ARG A 546 9.44 6.51 -30.99
CA ARG A 546 8.73 6.78 -29.73
C ARG A 546 8.86 5.60 -28.77
N GLN A 547 8.78 5.85 -27.48
CA GLN A 547 8.69 4.80 -26.47
C GLN A 547 7.38 4.01 -26.60
N ALA A 548 7.46 2.69 -26.48
CA ALA A 548 6.31 1.82 -26.54
C ALA A 548 5.50 1.89 -25.24
N THR A 549 4.18 2.06 -25.34
CA THR A 549 3.29 1.99 -24.19
C THR A 549 2.96 0.54 -23.82
N ARG A 550 2.42 0.33 -22.62
CA ARG A 550 1.97 -0.98 -22.14
C ARG A 550 0.87 -1.57 -23.03
N ALA A 551 -0.06 -0.76 -23.51
CA ALA A 551 -1.11 -1.19 -24.44
C ALA A 551 -0.53 -1.68 -25.78
N GLU A 552 0.49 -0.99 -26.29
CA GLU A 552 1.13 -1.33 -27.56
C GLU A 552 1.94 -2.61 -27.47
N VAL A 553 2.73 -2.76 -26.41
CA VAL A 553 3.46 -4.01 -26.14
C VAL A 553 2.47 -5.17 -26.00
N ALA A 554 1.35 -4.98 -25.29
CA ALA A 554 0.32 -6.01 -25.17
C ALA A 554 -0.27 -6.39 -26.54
N ALA A 555 -0.62 -5.42 -27.37
CA ALA A 555 -1.17 -5.67 -28.70
C ALA A 555 -0.18 -6.42 -29.62
N PHE A 556 1.09 -5.98 -29.67
CA PHE A 556 2.11 -6.63 -30.50
C PHE A 556 2.43 -8.06 -30.05
N VAL A 557 2.57 -8.27 -28.73
CA VAL A 557 2.83 -9.61 -28.17
C VAL A 557 1.63 -10.53 -28.43
N TYR A 558 0.41 -10.04 -28.29
CA TYR A 558 -0.78 -10.84 -28.59
C TYR A 558 -0.81 -11.26 -30.07
N GLN A 559 -0.56 -10.33 -31.00
CA GLN A 559 -0.52 -10.66 -32.42
C GLN A 559 0.59 -11.65 -32.75
N ALA A 560 1.74 -11.55 -32.10
CA ALA A 560 2.79 -12.56 -32.22
C ALA A 560 2.35 -13.95 -31.71
N LEU A 561 1.54 -14.04 -30.66
CA LEU A 561 0.94 -15.30 -30.22
C LEU A 561 -0.11 -15.85 -31.19
N VAL A 562 -0.90 -14.97 -31.83
CA VAL A 562 -1.83 -15.35 -32.90
C VAL A 562 -1.06 -15.92 -34.10
N ASN A 563 0.01 -15.25 -34.51
CA ASN A 563 0.89 -15.71 -35.59
C ASN A 563 1.52 -17.08 -35.29
N LYS A 564 1.86 -17.36 -34.02
CA LYS A 564 2.33 -18.68 -33.55
C LYS A 564 1.22 -19.74 -33.39
N GLY A 565 -0.04 -19.41 -33.66
CA GLY A 565 -1.19 -20.30 -33.43
C GLY A 565 -1.50 -20.58 -31.94
N SER A 566 -0.96 -19.77 -31.02
CA SER A 566 -1.10 -19.92 -29.56
C SER A 566 -2.20 -19.02 -28.96
N ALA A 567 -2.86 -18.21 -29.79
CA ALA A 567 -4.00 -17.37 -29.44
C ALA A 567 -4.98 -17.25 -30.63
N LYS A 568 -6.26 -16.95 -30.34
CA LYS A 568 -7.27 -16.68 -31.38
C LYS A 568 -7.14 -15.23 -31.86
N ALA A 569 -7.36 -14.98 -33.14
CA ALA A 569 -7.32 -13.62 -33.67
C ALA A 569 -8.43 -12.75 -33.04
N ILE A 570 -8.07 -11.53 -32.65
CA ILE A 570 -9.01 -10.50 -32.20
C ILE A 570 -9.22 -9.51 -33.36
N PRO A 571 -10.46 -9.29 -33.84
CA PRO A 571 -10.74 -8.28 -34.85
C PRO A 571 -10.35 -6.89 -34.37
N SER A 572 -9.58 -6.16 -35.17
CA SER A 572 -9.19 -4.78 -34.88
C SER A 572 -9.12 -3.95 -36.16
N PRO A 573 -9.70 -2.74 -36.17
CA PRO A 573 -9.55 -1.80 -37.28
C PRO A 573 -8.14 -1.19 -37.32
N TYR A 574 -7.37 -1.32 -36.23
CA TYR A 574 -6.03 -0.78 -36.08
C TYR A 574 -4.94 -1.77 -36.52
N LEU A 575 -5.32 -2.98 -36.95
CA LEU A 575 -4.42 -3.96 -37.50
C LEU A 575 -3.88 -3.50 -38.85
N VAL A 576 -2.56 -3.40 -38.95
CA VAL A 576 -1.88 -3.12 -40.22
C VAL A 576 -1.99 -4.37 -41.10
N ARG A 577 -2.82 -4.26 -42.15
CA ARG A 577 -2.99 -5.33 -43.14
C ARG A 577 -2.21 -4.96 -44.39
N THR A 578 -1.44 -5.92 -44.87
CA THR A 578 -0.75 -5.82 -46.14
C THR A 578 -1.73 -6.22 -47.26
N PRO A 579 -1.77 -5.48 -48.38
CA PRO A 579 -2.60 -5.82 -49.54
C PRO A 579 -2.34 -7.23 -50.08
#